data_AF-E8JS12-F1
#
_entry.id   AF-E8JS12-F1
#
_cell.length_a   1.000
_cell.length_b   1.000
_cell.length_c   1.000
_cell.angle_alpha   90.00
_cell.angle_beta   90.00
_cell.angle_gamma   90.00
#
_symmetry.space_group_name_H-M   'P 1'
#
loop_
_entity.id
_entity.type
_entity.pdbx_description
1 polymer ?
#
loop_
_entity_poly.entity_id
_entity_poly.type
_entity_poly.pdbx_seq_one_letter_code
_entity_poly.pdbx_strand_id
1 'polypeptide(L)'
;HDVVKRRPVPSFLQVVYLTEIGTDTAKEQIYNRFTLTPEGDEPLPGAVHFPNNPDIFDLTEAQQLTAEEQVEKWVDGRKKILWDSKKRRNEALDCFVYALAALRISISRWQLDLSALLDSRGSPLLQRFK
;
A
#
# COMPACT_ATOMS: atom_id res chain seq x y z
N HIS A 1 26.58 39.75 -37.82
CA HIS A 1 25.93 39.58 -36.50
C HIS A 1 24.66 38.78 -36.71
N ASP A 2 24.75 37.45 -36.75
CA ASP A 2 23.59 36.58 -36.89
C ASP A 2 23.02 36.24 -35.51
N VAL A 3 21.87 36.83 -35.21
CA VAL A 3 21.08 36.50 -34.03
C VAL A 3 20.36 35.19 -34.30
N VAL A 4 20.93 34.08 -33.81
CA VAL A 4 20.26 32.79 -33.78
C VAL A 4 19.03 32.90 -32.86
N LYS A 5 17.84 33.04 -33.44
CA LYS A 5 16.57 32.92 -32.72
C LYS A 5 16.47 31.51 -32.15
N ARG A 6 16.58 31.38 -30.81
CA ARG A 6 16.29 30.12 -30.10
C ARG A 6 14.83 29.75 -30.35
N ARG A 7 14.57 28.48 -30.71
CA ARG A 7 13.20 27.97 -30.86
C ARG A 7 12.49 28.02 -29.51
N PRO A 8 11.20 28.39 -29.45
CA PRO A 8 10.44 28.31 -28.21
C PRO A 8 10.32 26.85 -27.77
N VAL A 9 10.72 26.58 -26.52
CA VAL A 9 10.46 25.29 -25.86
C VAL A 9 8.99 25.26 -25.43
N PRO A 10 8.22 24.20 -25.74
CA PRO A 10 6.86 24.10 -25.27
C PRO A 10 6.86 24.05 -23.73
N SER A 11 6.18 25.01 -23.12
CA SER A 11 5.77 24.96 -21.72
C SER A 11 4.79 23.81 -21.52
N PHE A 12 4.80 23.20 -20.33
CA PHE A 12 3.97 22.05 -19.89
C PHE A 12 4.56 20.65 -20.12
N LEU A 13 5.85 20.45 -19.81
CA LEU A 13 6.28 19.13 -19.31
C LEU A 13 5.56 18.89 -17.99
N GLN A 14 4.56 18.00 -17.96
CA GLN A 14 4.03 17.49 -16.71
C GLN A 14 5.21 16.89 -15.94
N VAL A 15 5.51 17.45 -14.77
CA VAL A 15 6.52 16.90 -13.87
C VAL A 15 5.95 15.60 -13.31
N VAL A 16 6.34 14.48 -13.90
CA VAL A 16 5.96 13.15 -13.41
C VAL A 16 6.96 12.75 -12.32
N TYR A 17 6.44 12.45 -11.13
CA TYR A 17 7.26 11.97 -10.02
C TYR A 17 7.36 10.45 -10.06
N LEU A 18 8.52 9.93 -10.44
CA LEU A 18 8.82 8.52 -10.31
C LEU A 18 9.21 8.20 -8.86
N THR A 19 8.57 7.20 -8.26
CA THR A 19 8.91 6.70 -6.91
C THR A 19 9.05 5.19 -6.97
N GLU A 20 10.20 4.68 -6.57
CA GLU A 20 10.44 3.24 -6.44
C GLU A 20 9.79 2.72 -5.16
N ILE A 21 9.19 1.53 -5.23
CA ILE A 21 8.51 0.88 -4.12
C ILE A 21 9.28 -0.40 -3.80
N GLY A 22 9.83 -0.49 -2.58
CA GLY A 22 10.41 -1.71 -2.04
C GLY A 22 9.31 -2.71 -1.67
N THR A 23 8.92 -3.55 -2.62
CA THR A 23 7.80 -4.49 -2.47
C THR A 23 8.04 -5.50 -1.35
N ASP A 24 9.28 -5.94 -1.16
CA ASP A 24 9.63 -6.93 -0.13
C ASP A 24 9.40 -6.39 1.28
N THR A 25 9.90 -5.17 1.56
CA THR A 25 9.67 -4.49 2.83
C THR A 25 8.20 -4.16 3.05
N ALA A 26 7.48 -3.79 1.98
CA ALA A 26 6.04 -3.54 2.08
C ALA A 26 5.29 -4.82 2.46
N LYS A 27 5.62 -5.97 1.85
CA LYS A 27 5.06 -7.27 2.18
C LYS A 27 5.38 -7.65 3.62
N GLU A 28 6.63 -7.54 4.06
CA GLU A 28 6.99 -7.78 5.48
C GLU A 28 6.14 -6.95 6.45
N GLN A 29 5.95 -5.65 6.18
CA GLN A 29 5.09 -4.81 7.01
C GLN A 29 3.63 -5.26 6.99
N ILE A 30 3.10 -5.64 5.83
CA ILE A 30 1.71 -6.10 5.70
C ILE A 30 1.51 -7.41 6.48
N TYR A 31 2.39 -8.40 6.30
CA TYR A 31 2.30 -9.68 7.00
C TYR A 31 2.44 -9.50 8.52
N ASN A 32 3.34 -8.62 8.99
CA ASN A 32 3.44 -8.28 10.40
C ASN A 32 2.19 -7.59 10.95
N ARG A 33 1.42 -6.89 10.12
CA ARG A 33 0.15 -6.29 10.54
C ARG A 33 -0.99 -7.29 10.58
N PHE A 34 -0.96 -8.31 9.73
CA PHE A 34 -1.95 -9.40 9.75
C PHE A 34 -1.87 -10.26 11.01
N THR A 35 -0.73 -10.27 11.71
CA THR A 35 -0.60 -10.96 13.01
C THR A 35 -1.12 -10.14 14.20
N LEU A 36 -1.41 -8.86 14.00
CA LEU A 36 -1.94 -8.00 15.05
C LEU A 36 -3.41 -8.31 15.29
N THR A 37 -3.70 -8.85 16.47
CA THR A 37 -5.07 -9.14 16.92
C THR A 37 -5.43 -8.14 18.03
N PRO A 38 -6.41 -7.25 17.83
CA PRO A 38 -6.87 -6.34 18.87
C PRO A 38 -7.40 -7.14 20.08
N GLU A 39 -7.04 -6.71 21.29
CA GLU A 39 -7.59 -7.26 22.52
C GLU A 39 -8.82 -6.43 22.93
N GLY A 40 -10.01 -7.02 22.82
CA GLY A 40 -11.26 -6.32 23.13
C GLY A 40 -11.66 -5.29 22.06
N ASP A 41 -12.28 -4.20 22.49
CA ASP A 41 -12.84 -3.15 21.62
C ASP A 41 -11.88 -1.97 21.37
N GLU A 42 -10.68 -2.00 21.96
CA GLU A 42 -9.71 -0.91 21.81
C GLU A 42 -9.03 -0.96 20.43
N PRO A 43 -8.94 0.17 19.71
CA PRO A 43 -8.28 0.21 18.41
C PRO A 43 -6.77 -0.04 18.57
N LEU A 44 -6.26 -1.07 17.90
CA LEU A 44 -4.84 -1.39 17.89
C LEU A 44 -4.13 -0.72 16.70
N PRO A 45 -3.16 0.18 16.92
CA PRO A 45 -2.45 0.83 15.82
C PRO A 45 -1.79 -0.17 14.88
N GLY A 46 -2.04 -0.01 13.59
CA GLY A 46 -1.48 -0.87 12.55
C GLY A 46 -2.26 -2.16 12.29
N ALA A 47 -3.26 -2.51 13.13
CA ALA A 47 -4.16 -3.62 12.82
C ALA A 47 -4.91 -3.36 11.51
N VAL A 48 -5.05 -4.41 10.70
CA VAL A 48 -5.79 -4.34 9.44
C VAL A 48 -7.23 -4.72 9.70
N HIS A 49 -8.16 -3.84 9.31
CA HIS A 49 -9.59 -4.08 9.44
C HIS A 49 -10.16 -4.49 8.08
N PHE A 50 -10.83 -5.65 8.06
CA PHE A 50 -11.56 -6.13 6.89
C PHE A 50 -13.06 -5.89 7.07
N PRO A 51 -13.80 -5.58 5.98
CA PRO A 51 -15.25 -5.51 6.03
C PRO A 51 -15.85 -6.84 6.50
N ASN A 52 -16.76 -6.80 7.48
CA ASN A 52 -17.52 -7.97 7.90
C ASN A 52 -18.72 -8.19 6.96
N ASN A 53 -18.43 -8.35 5.67
CA ASN A 53 -19.43 -8.63 4.64
C ASN A 53 -18.83 -9.63 3.64
N PRO A 54 -19.35 -10.86 3.56
CA PRO A 54 -18.81 -11.89 2.67
C PRO A 54 -18.98 -11.57 1.18
N ASP A 55 -19.89 -10.66 0.80
CA ASP A 55 -20.03 -10.20 -0.58
C ASP A 55 -18.90 -9.22 -0.99
N ILE A 56 -18.20 -8.64 -0.01
CA ILE A 56 -17.11 -7.67 -0.21
C ILE A 56 -15.75 -8.32 0.07
N PHE A 57 -15.67 -9.14 1.12
CA PHE A 57 -14.44 -9.82 1.54
C PHE A 57 -14.73 -11.30 1.81
N ASP A 58 -14.33 -12.15 0.87
CA ASP A 58 -14.52 -13.59 0.94
C ASP A 58 -13.18 -14.33 1.17
N LEU A 59 -13.27 -15.66 1.22
CA LEU A 59 -12.07 -16.51 1.35
C LEU A 59 -11.12 -16.35 0.15
N THR A 60 -11.65 -16.09 -1.06
CA THR A 60 -10.83 -15.89 -2.26
C THR A 60 -9.94 -14.66 -2.12
N GLU A 61 -10.50 -13.55 -1.67
CA GLU A 61 -9.76 -12.30 -1.45
C GLU A 61 -8.72 -12.48 -0.34
N ALA A 62 -9.08 -13.14 0.76
CA ALA A 62 -8.15 -13.46 1.85
C ALA A 62 -6.98 -14.35 1.38
N GLN A 63 -7.24 -15.32 0.51
CA GLN A 63 -6.20 -16.17 -0.09
C GLN A 63 -5.29 -15.38 -1.03
N GLN A 64 -5.83 -14.42 -1.79
CA GLN A 64 -5.01 -13.56 -2.66
C GLN A 64 -4.15 -12.58 -1.86
N LEU A 65 -4.67 -12.02 -0.76
CA LEU A 65 -3.90 -11.17 0.16
C LEU A 65 -2.73 -11.90 0.83
N THR A 66 -2.88 -13.22 1.00
CA THR A 66 -1.87 -14.09 1.61
C THR A 66 -1.21 -15.03 0.59
N ALA A 67 -1.24 -14.64 -0.69
CA ALA A 67 -0.83 -15.49 -1.80
C ALA A 67 0.68 -15.71 -1.91
N GLU A 68 1.50 -14.93 -1.21
CA GLU A 68 2.94 -15.03 -1.29
C GLU A 68 3.55 -15.47 0.04
N GLU A 69 4.63 -16.22 -0.02
CA GLU A 69 5.37 -16.64 1.17
C GLU A 69 6.86 -16.47 0.96
N GLN A 70 7.57 -16.22 2.07
CA GLN A 70 9.03 -16.18 2.07
C GLN A 70 9.58 -17.59 1.96
N VAL A 71 10.33 -17.84 0.88
CA VAL A 71 10.98 -19.12 0.61
C VAL A 71 12.48 -18.93 0.47
N GLU A 72 13.25 -19.86 1.06
CA GLU A 72 14.67 -19.95 0.80
C GLU A 72 14.91 -20.54 -0.60
N LYS A 73 15.53 -19.77 -1.49
CA LYS A 73 15.94 -20.21 -2.81
C LYS A 73 17.45 -20.05 -3.00
N TRP A 74 18.05 -21.02 -3.67
CA TRP A 74 19.42 -20.92 -4.14
C TRP A 74 19.46 -20.17 -5.46
N VAL A 75 20.12 -19.02 -5.47
CA VAL A 75 20.30 -18.17 -6.66
C VAL A 75 21.77 -17.77 -6.74
N ASP A 76 22.41 -18.05 -7.87
CA ASP A 76 23.83 -17.77 -8.13
C ASP A 76 24.78 -18.31 -7.04
N GLY A 77 24.51 -19.54 -6.57
CA GLY A 77 25.32 -20.21 -5.55
C GLY A 77 25.19 -19.62 -4.14
N ARG A 78 24.22 -18.73 -3.90
CA ARG A 78 23.91 -18.18 -2.57
C ARG A 78 22.45 -18.45 -2.19
N LYS A 79 22.19 -18.70 -0.91
CA LYS A 79 20.83 -18.70 -0.38
C LYS A 79 20.29 -17.28 -0.32
N LYS A 80 19.10 -17.07 -0.86
CA LYS A 80 18.33 -15.82 -0.73
C LYS A 80 16.93 -16.17 -0.24
N ILE A 81 16.36 -15.28 0.57
CA ILE A 81 14.94 -15.34 0.92
C ILE A 81 14.20 -14.52 -0.13
N LEU A 82 13.21 -15.12 -0.78
CA LEU A 82 12.41 -14.48 -1.82
C LEU A 82 10.92 -14.70 -1.52
N TRP A 83 10.09 -13.76 -1.94
CA TRP A 83 8.64 -13.95 -1.94
C TRP A 83 8.21 -14.77 -3.16
N ASP A 84 7.42 -15.83 -2.95
CA ASP A 84 6.93 -16.71 -4.01
C ASP A 84 5.41 -16.91 -3.89
N SER A 85 4.69 -16.65 -4.98
CA SER A 85 3.23 -16.83 -5.05
C SER A 85 2.79 -18.28 -5.26
N LYS A 86 3.72 -19.20 -5.58
CA LYS A 86 3.42 -20.60 -5.93
C LYS A 86 2.37 -20.73 -7.04
N LYS A 87 2.39 -19.82 -8.02
CA LYS A 87 1.41 -19.72 -9.14
C LYS A 87 -0.01 -19.37 -8.70
N ARG A 88 -0.20 -18.85 -7.48
CA ARG A 88 -1.48 -18.26 -7.04
C ARG A 88 -1.62 -16.84 -7.57
N ARG A 89 -2.88 -16.41 -7.71
CA ARG A 89 -3.26 -15.02 -7.91
C ARG A 89 -2.93 -14.20 -6.66
N ASN A 90 -2.32 -13.04 -6.83
CA ASN A 90 -1.79 -12.18 -5.75
C ASN A 90 -2.17 -10.70 -5.95
N GLU A 91 -3.11 -10.41 -6.85
CA GLU A 91 -3.51 -9.06 -7.23
C GLU A 91 -4.01 -8.25 -6.01
N ALA A 92 -4.69 -8.90 -5.08
CA ALA A 92 -5.11 -8.30 -3.81
C ALA A 92 -3.92 -7.84 -2.96
N LEU A 93 -2.88 -8.69 -2.82
CA LEU A 93 -1.66 -8.34 -2.08
C LEU A 93 -0.90 -7.20 -2.77
N ASP A 94 -0.77 -7.25 -4.10
CA ASP A 94 -0.11 -6.19 -4.87
C ASP A 94 -0.87 -4.86 -4.77
N CYS A 95 -2.20 -4.90 -4.80
CA CYS A 95 -3.04 -3.73 -4.56
C CYS A 95 -2.81 -3.15 -3.15
N PHE A 96 -2.73 -4.02 -2.12
CA PHE A 96 -2.43 -3.59 -0.75
C PHE A 96 -1.04 -2.94 -0.67
N VAL A 97 -0.02 -3.54 -1.29
CA VAL A 97 1.33 -2.96 -1.36
C VAL A 97 1.29 -1.56 -1.95
N TYR A 98 0.56 -1.36 -3.04
CA TYR A 98 0.40 -0.04 -3.65
C TYR A 98 -0.38 0.94 -2.77
N ALA A 99 -1.44 0.50 -2.08
CA ALA A 99 -2.18 1.33 -1.14
C ALA A 99 -1.30 1.79 0.03
N LEU A 100 -0.49 0.88 0.59
CA LEU A 100 0.47 1.20 1.64
C LEU A 100 1.54 2.17 1.14
N ALA A 101 2.08 1.95 -0.06
CA ALA A 101 3.06 2.85 -0.66
C ALA A 101 2.48 4.24 -0.92
N ALA A 102 1.28 4.33 -1.49
CA ALA A 102 0.57 5.58 -1.73
C ALA A 102 0.33 6.35 -0.43
N LEU A 103 -0.08 5.67 0.65
CA LEU A 103 -0.22 6.27 1.98
C LEU A 103 1.11 6.84 2.48
N ARG A 104 2.20 6.06 2.40
CA ARG A 104 3.53 6.50 2.86
C ARG A 104 4.03 7.69 2.06
N ILE A 105 3.89 7.67 0.73
CA ILE A 105 4.23 8.79 -0.15
C ILE A 105 3.40 10.03 0.22
N SER A 106 2.11 9.84 0.49
CA SER A 106 1.23 10.95 0.86
C SER A 106 1.64 11.63 2.15
N ILE A 107 2.03 10.86 3.16
CA ILE A 107 2.56 11.40 4.42
C ILE A 107 3.89 12.12 4.16
N SER A 108 4.84 11.47 3.48
CA SER A 108 6.18 12.02 3.32
C SER A 108 6.28 13.22 2.37
N ARG A 109 5.46 13.27 1.31
CA ARG A 109 5.56 14.32 0.28
C ARG A 109 4.47 15.36 0.35
N TRP A 110 3.25 14.96 0.69
CA TRP A 110 2.11 15.87 0.77
C TRP A 110 1.72 16.23 2.20
N GLN A 111 2.52 15.79 3.19
CA GLN A 111 2.32 16.10 4.60
C GLN A 111 0.90 15.72 5.06
N LEU A 112 0.38 14.60 4.55
CA LEU A 112 -0.92 14.07 4.96
C LEU A 112 -0.93 13.84 6.48
N ASP A 113 -1.81 14.55 7.17
CA ASP A 113 -2.03 14.41 8.61
C ASP A 113 -3.20 13.45 8.88
N LEU A 114 -2.88 12.29 9.45
CA LEU A 114 -3.86 11.27 9.79
C LEU A 114 -4.71 11.63 11.01
N SER A 115 -4.16 12.41 11.96
CA SER A 115 -4.88 12.87 13.14
C SER A 115 -5.94 13.89 12.74
N ALA A 116 -5.56 14.90 11.94
CA ALA A 116 -6.52 15.87 11.40
C ALA A 116 -7.62 15.20 10.56
N LEU A 117 -7.27 14.18 9.76
CA LEU A 117 -8.25 13.41 8.99
C LEU A 117 -9.21 12.63 9.89
N LEU A 118 -8.71 12.02 10.98
CA LEU A 118 -9.55 11.31 11.94
C LEU A 118 -10.55 12.27 12.61
N ASP A 119 -10.08 13.44 13.06
CA ASP A 119 -10.93 14.47 13.68
C ASP A 119 -12.05 14.91 12.73
N SER A 120 -11.75 15.06 11.44
CA SER A 120 -12.76 15.44 10.43
C SER A 120 -13.88 14.41 10.28
N ARG A 121 -13.58 13.11 10.46
CA ARG A 121 -14.56 12.00 10.36
C ARG A 121 -15.48 11.91 11.57
N GLY A 122 -15.08 12.51 12.71
CA GLY A 122 -15.90 12.64 13.91
C GLY A 122 -17.03 13.66 13.80
N SER A 123 -17.18 14.35 12.67
CA SER A 123 -18.30 15.28 12.45
C SER A 123 -19.66 14.55 12.50
N PRO A 124 -20.65 15.05 13.27
CA PRO A 124 -21.89 14.34 13.59
C PRO A 124 -22.84 14.06 12.40
N LEU A 125 -22.48 14.43 11.17
CA LEU A 125 -23.31 14.20 9.99
C LEU A 125 -23.25 12.78 9.41
N LEU A 126 -22.32 11.93 9.84
CA LEU A 126 -22.18 10.53 9.35
C LEU A 126 -22.54 9.44 10.37
N GLN A 127 -22.97 9.78 11.59
CA GLN A 127 -23.41 8.79 12.59
C GLN A 127 -24.83 8.24 12.36
N ARG A 128 -25.49 8.53 11.22
CA ARG A 128 -26.91 8.22 10.99
C ARG A 128 -27.20 6.82 10.45
N PHE A 129 -26.21 5.93 10.41
CA PHE A 129 -26.39 4.52 10.07
C PHE A 129 -25.55 3.66 11.03
N LYS A 130 -26.02 3.53 12.26
CA LYS A 130 -25.76 2.38 13.13
C LYS A 130 -27.11 1.74 13.44
#